data_AF-A0A6P0SFG2-F1
#
_entry.id   AF-A0A6P0SFG2-F1
#
_cell.length_a   1.000
_cell.length_b   1.000
_cell.length_c   1.000
_cell.angle_alpha   90.00
_cell.angle_beta   90.00
_cell.angle_gamma   90.00
#
_symmetry.space_group_name_H-M   'P 1'
#
loop_
_entity.id
_entity.type
_entity.pdbx_description
1 polymer ?
#
loop_
_entity_poly.entity_id
_entity_poly.type
_entity_poly.pdbx_seq_one_letter_code
_entity_poly.pdbx_strand_id
1 'polypeptide(L)'
;MILVGLLSCWYLLGTPSALASFDDDSFDGNIFALYAGNGSIVPPRITLEDSLRRKKPALLVFYVDDSRDCKLYSVTISKLQEPYGRAASFIPVN
;
A
#
# COMPACT_ATOMS: atom_id res chain seq x y z
N MET A 1 -22.44 -1.13 -37.01
CA MET A 1 -22.24 -0.44 -35.71
C MET A 1 -22.93 -1.18 -34.56
N ILE A 2 -24.24 -1.50 -34.65
CA ILE A 2 -24.98 -2.20 -33.58
C ILE A 2 -24.41 -3.60 -33.27
N LEU A 3 -24.09 -4.40 -34.30
CA LEU A 3 -23.53 -5.75 -34.12
C LEU A 3 -22.17 -5.73 -33.40
N VAL A 4 -21.32 -4.75 -33.72
CA VAL A 4 -20.00 -4.58 -33.08
C VAL A 4 -20.18 -4.20 -31.60
N GLY A 5 -21.16 -3.35 -31.29
CA GLY A 5 -21.49 -3.01 -29.91
C GLY A 5 -22.02 -4.20 -29.10
N LEU A 6 -22.86 -5.05 -29.71
CA LEU A 6 -23.36 -6.27 -29.07
C LEU A 6 -22.25 -7.29 -28.82
N LEU A 7 -21.35 -7.47 -29.79
CA LEU A 7 -20.18 -8.35 -29.65
C LEU A 7 -19.20 -7.85 -28.58
N SER A 8 -18.95 -6.54 -28.49
CA SER A 8 -18.07 -6.01 -27.44
C SER A 8 -18.70 -6.12 -26.06
N CYS A 9 -20.02 -5.92 -25.95
CA CYS A 9 -20.75 -6.08 -24.69
C CYS A 9 -20.72 -7.54 -24.22
N TRP A 10 -20.91 -8.50 -25.14
CA TRP A 10 -20.79 -9.93 -24.85
C TRP A 10 -19.38 -10.31 -24.39
N TYR A 11 -18.35 -9.74 -25.00
CA TYR A 11 -16.96 -9.98 -24.61
C TYR A 11 -16.65 -9.48 -23.19
N LEU A 12 -17.18 -8.30 -22.81
CA LEU A 12 -17.01 -7.73 -21.47
C LEU A 12 -17.75 -8.52 -20.38
N LEU A 13 -18.86 -9.18 -20.70
CA LEU A 13 -19.60 -10.01 -19.74
C LEU A 13 -18.89 -11.35 -19.45
N GLY A 14 -18.00 -11.80 -20.35
CA GLY A 14 -17.25 -13.04 -20.21
C GLY A 14 -15.87 -12.90 -19.56
N THR A 15 -15.42 -11.69 -19.23
CA THR A 15 -14.11 -11.50 -18.58
C THR A 15 -14.19 -11.96 -17.13
N PRO A 16 -13.31 -12.88 -16.68
CA PRO A 16 -13.26 -13.27 -15.28
C PRO A 16 -12.92 -12.06 -14.40
N SER A 17 -13.31 -12.10 -13.12
CA SER A 17 -12.83 -11.13 -12.14
C SER A 17 -11.31 -11.09 -12.20
N ALA A 18 -10.73 -9.89 -12.23
CA ALA A 18 -9.28 -9.74 -12.18
C ALA A 18 -8.73 -10.54 -10.99
N LEU A 19 -7.74 -11.40 -11.24
CA LEU A 19 -6.96 -12.05 -10.18
C LEU A 19 -6.13 -10.95 -9.51
N ALA A 20 -6.68 -10.34 -8.47
CA ALA A 20 -6.03 -9.32 -7.70
C ALA A 20 -5.34 -9.97 -6.50
N SER A 21 -4.01 -10.07 -6.50
CA SER A 21 -3.24 -10.51 -5.32
C SER A 21 -3.23 -9.49 -4.17
N PHE A 22 -4.18 -8.57 -4.14
CA PHE A 22 -4.25 -7.61 -3.05
C PHE A 22 -4.82 -8.24 -1.77
N ASP A 23 -5.70 -9.24 -1.92
CA ASP A 23 -6.44 -9.90 -0.83
C ASP A 23 -5.95 -11.33 -0.54
N ASP A 24 -4.74 -11.67 -0.96
CA ASP A 24 -4.06 -12.92 -0.65
C ASP A 24 -2.70 -12.69 0.02
N ASP A 25 -2.07 -13.79 0.44
CA ASP A 25 -0.75 -13.81 1.06
C ASP A 25 0.38 -14.07 0.03
N SER A 26 0.21 -13.69 -1.24
CA SER A 26 1.30 -13.79 -2.21
C SER A 26 2.33 -12.68 -2.00
N PHE A 27 3.60 -12.95 -2.32
CA PHE A 27 4.61 -11.90 -2.39
C PHE A 27 4.56 -11.21 -3.75
N ASP A 28 4.04 -9.98 -3.79
CA ASP A 28 3.93 -9.19 -5.03
C ASP A 28 5.04 -8.12 -5.15
N GLY A 29 5.80 -7.92 -4.07
CA GLY A 29 6.80 -6.86 -3.91
C GLY A 29 6.49 -5.98 -2.70
N ASN A 30 7.13 -4.80 -2.63
CA ASN A 30 6.96 -3.94 -1.47
C ASN A 30 5.53 -3.39 -1.35
N ILE A 31 4.83 -3.71 -0.27
CA ILE A 31 3.41 -3.37 -0.11
C ILE A 31 3.14 -1.87 -0.05
N PHE A 32 4.11 -1.06 0.43
CA PHE A 32 3.95 0.38 0.48
C PHE A 32 4.14 1.05 -0.88
N ALA A 33 5.04 0.51 -1.71
CA ALA A 33 5.22 0.96 -3.07
C ALA A 33 4.03 0.58 -3.96
N LEU A 34 3.47 -0.61 -3.76
CA LEU A 34 2.42 -1.17 -4.61
C LEU A 34 1.01 -0.75 -4.21
N TYR A 35 0.69 -0.75 -2.90
CA TYR A 35 -0.69 -0.65 -2.44
C TYR A 35 -1.00 0.59 -1.61
N ALA A 36 -0.01 1.16 -0.91
CA ALA A 36 -0.27 2.25 0.02
C ALA A 36 -0.56 3.61 -0.66
N GLY A 37 -0.29 3.74 -1.96
CA GLY A 37 -0.51 4.98 -2.72
C GLY A 37 0.49 6.10 -2.43
N ASN A 38 1.39 5.89 -1.46
CA ASN A 38 2.52 6.77 -1.17
C ASN A 38 3.82 5.96 -1.08
N GLY A 39 4.38 5.64 -2.25
CA GLY A 39 5.63 4.89 -2.35
C GLY A 39 6.85 5.61 -1.77
N SER A 40 6.74 6.86 -1.30
CA SER A 40 7.85 7.58 -0.68
C SER A 40 8.08 7.24 0.80
N ILE A 41 7.17 6.45 1.41
CA ILE A 41 7.29 5.98 2.79
C ILE A 41 8.34 4.87 2.94
N VAL A 42 8.67 4.17 1.86
CA VAL A 42 9.76 3.19 1.77
C VAL A 42 10.75 3.62 0.70
N PRO A 43 12.06 3.70 1.01
CA PRO A 43 12.67 3.45 2.31
C PRO A 43 12.37 4.55 3.34
N PRO A 44 12.35 4.24 4.66
CA PRO A 44 12.21 5.25 5.69
C PRO A 44 13.35 6.27 5.61
N ARG A 45 12.99 7.56 5.60
CA ARG A 45 13.98 8.66 5.52
C ARG A 45 14.69 8.97 6.83
N ILE A 46 14.25 8.38 7.94
CA ILE A 46 14.72 8.66 9.29
C ILE A 46 14.75 7.37 10.11
N THR A 47 15.77 7.20 10.94
CA THR A 47 15.89 6.07 11.86
C THR A 47 15.11 6.34 13.16
N LEU A 48 14.84 5.29 13.93
CA LEU A 48 14.23 5.45 15.27
C LEU A 48 15.13 6.29 16.19
N GLU A 49 16.43 6.05 16.16
CA GLU A 49 17.41 6.81 16.94
C GLU A 49 17.36 8.31 16.61
N ASP A 50 17.33 8.66 15.33
CA ASP A 50 17.22 10.04 14.88
C ASP A 50 15.91 10.70 15.33
N SER A 51 14.80 9.96 15.30
CA SER A 51 13.50 10.44 15.75
C SER A 51 13.50 10.75 17.25
N LEU A 52 14.04 9.83 18.06
CA LEU A 52 14.20 10.01 19.52
C LEU A 52 15.13 11.19 19.85
N ARG A 53 16.26 11.31 19.16
CA ARG A 53 17.21 12.43 19.34
C ARG A 53 16.55 13.78 19.05
N ARG A 54 15.67 13.84 18.05
CA ARG A 54 14.89 15.03 17.69
C ARG A 54 13.66 15.25 18.58
N LYS A 55 13.42 14.38 19.56
CA LYS A 55 12.21 14.36 20.41
C LYS A 55 10.92 14.38 19.58
N LYS A 56 10.96 13.76 18.41
CA LYS A 56 9.80 13.63 17.52
C LYS A 56 9.12 12.28 17.80
N PRO A 57 7.79 12.21 17.94
CA PRO A 57 7.09 10.93 18.06
C PRO A 57 7.42 10.01 16.87
N ALA A 58 7.62 8.72 17.14
CA ALA A 58 7.87 7.71 16.12
C ALA A 58 6.69 6.74 16.07
N LEU A 59 6.15 6.53 14.87
CA LEU A 59 5.22 5.44 14.56
C LEU A 59 6.03 4.35 13.83
N LEU A 60 6.33 3.28 14.56
CA LEU A 60 6.91 2.08 13.98
C LEU A 60 5.80 1.24 13.37
N VAL A 61 5.99 0.80 12.12
CA VAL A 61 5.05 -0.06 11.41
C VAL A 61 5.77 -1.34 11.04
N PHE A 62 5.55 -2.39 11.82
CA PHE A 62 6.05 -3.73 11.51
C PHE A 62 5.12 -4.38 10.49
N TYR A 63 5.70 -4.91 9.41
CA TYR A 63 4.92 -5.51 8.33
C TYR A 63 5.73 -6.60 7.64
N VAL A 64 5.03 -7.46 6.91
CA VAL A 64 5.64 -8.39 5.95
C VAL A 64 4.95 -8.19 4.61
N ASP A 65 5.69 -8.38 3.52
CA ASP A 65 5.20 -8.04 2.17
C ASP A 65 4.19 -9.06 1.62
N ASP A 66 4.16 -10.27 2.18
CA ASP A 66 3.32 -11.39 1.79
C ASP A 66 2.14 -11.60 2.75
N SER A 67 1.84 -10.66 3.65
CA SER A 67 0.62 -10.73 4.48
C SER A 67 -0.47 -9.86 3.89
N ARG A 68 -1.62 -10.49 3.60
CA ARG A 68 -2.86 -9.82 3.21
C ARG A 68 -3.25 -8.70 4.17
N ASP A 69 -3.15 -8.96 5.48
CA ASP A 69 -3.54 -7.99 6.49
C ASP A 69 -2.61 -6.76 6.45
N CYS A 70 -1.31 -6.96 6.22
CA CYS A 70 -0.36 -5.89 5.99
C CYS A 70 -0.66 -5.12 4.69
N LYS A 71 -0.96 -5.82 3.59
CA LYS A 71 -1.36 -5.20 2.31
C LYS A 71 -2.56 -4.27 2.50
N LEU A 72 -3.61 -4.75 3.17
CA LEU A 72 -4.82 -3.99 3.48
C LEU A 72 -4.53 -2.79 4.40
N TYR A 73 -3.69 -2.98 5.42
CA TYR A 73 -3.39 -1.93 6.39
C TYR A 73 -2.43 -0.84 5.84
N SER A 74 -1.64 -1.15 4.81
CA SER A 74 -0.70 -0.21 4.18
C SER A 74 -1.35 1.12 3.77
N VAL A 75 -2.58 1.06 3.24
CA VAL A 75 -3.40 2.23 2.86
C VAL A 75 -3.71 3.11 4.07
N THR A 76 -4.01 2.49 5.23
CA THR A 76 -4.30 3.21 6.47
C THR A 76 -3.08 4.00 6.94
N ILE A 77 -1.90 3.39 6.87
CA ILE A 77 -0.64 4.03 7.25
C ILE A 77 -0.33 5.24 6.36
N SER A 78 -0.51 5.13 5.04
CA SER A 78 -0.31 6.27 4.14
C SER A 78 -1.31 7.40 4.37
N LYS A 79 -2.58 7.06 4.66
CA LYS A 79 -3.58 8.06 5.06
C LYS A 79 -3.25 8.74 6.38
N LEU A 80 -2.65 8.04 7.33
CA LEU A 80 -2.16 8.66 8.58
C LEU A 80 -0.96 9.58 8.32
N GLN A 81 -0.09 9.23 7.38
CA GLN A 81 1.08 10.04 7.06
C GLN A 81 0.72 11.38 6.42
N GLU A 82 -0.40 11.49 5.70
CA GLU A 82 -0.84 12.73 5.07
C GLU A 82 -1.01 13.89 6.08
N PRO A 83 -1.83 13.78 7.15
CA PRO A 83 -1.92 14.80 8.18
C PRO A 83 -0.75 14.79 9.17
N TYR A 84 -0.16 13.62 9.48
CA TYR A 84 0.78 13.49 10.60
C TYR A 84 2.25 13.38 10.19
N GLY A 85 2.61 13.31 8.91
CA GLY A 85 4.00 13.10 8.47
C GLY A 85 4.97 14.20 8.91
N ARG A 86 4.45 15.42 9.14
CA ARG A 86 5.23 16.51 9.74
C ARG A 86 5.37 16.36 11.26
N ALA A 87 4.34 15.86 11.95
CA ALA A 87 4.28 15.75 13.40
C ALA A 87 4.99 14.50 13.95
N ALA A 88 4.92 13.36 13.23
CA ALA A 88 5.52 12.09 13.63
C ALA A 88 6.47 11.54 12.55
N SER A 89 7.42 10.72 12.95
CA SER A 89 8.25 9.92 12.05
C SER A 89 7.55 8.60 11.77
N PHE A 90 7.22 8.34 10.51
CA PHE A 90 6.68 7.04 10.06
C PHE A 90 7.86 6.17 9.63
N ILE A 91 8.01 5.02 10.27
CA ILE A 91 9.17 4.15 10.06
C ILE A 91 8.66 2.72 9.82
N PRO A 92 8.48 2.33 8.54
CA PRO A 92 8.18 0.95 8.19
C PRO A 92 9.39 0.04 8.48
N VAL A 93 9.14 -1.12 9.06
CA VAL A 93 10.12 -2.15 9.39
C VAL A 93 9.60 -3.48 8.88
N ASN A 94 10.32 -4.07 7.92
CA ASN A 94 10.10 -5.41 7.40
C ASN A 94 11.11 -6.35 8.04
#